data_AF-A0A3L7S522-F1
#
_entry.id   AF-A0A3L7S522-F1
#
_cell.length_a   1.000
_cell.length_b   1.000
_cell.length_c   1.000
_cell.angle_alpha   90.00
_cell.angle_beta   90.00
_cell.angle_gamma   90.00
#
_symmetry.space_group_name_H-M   'P 1'
#
loop_
_entity.id
_entity.type
_entity.pdbx_description
1 polymer ?
#
loop_
_entity_poly.entity_id
_entity_poly.type
_entity_poly.pdbx_seq_one_letter_code
_entity_poly.pdbx_strand_id
1 'polypeptide(L)'
;MNILNALKNDENGFVVSAELVLVGTICVLGMIVGLSELSFNVNQELEDVGSAIGNINQTYYYTLASGKKGEVVGSTNLDFQDECDNSCDINCDSPAQGEK
;
A
#
# COMPACT_ATOMS: atom_id res chain seq x y z
N MET A 1 30.78 -38.68 35.19
CA MET A 1 30.91 -38.59 33.72
C MET A 1 29.66 -39.14 33.02
N ASN A 2 28.46 -38.86 33.55
CA ASN A 2 27.22 -39.49 33.04
C ASN A 2 26.37 -38.53 32.21
N ILE A 3 26.45 -37.22 32.45
CA ILE A 3 25.69 -36.20 31.70
C ILE A 3 26.17 -36.10 30.25
N LEU A 4 27.49 -36.09 30.01
CA LEU A 4 28.03 -36.02 28.65
C LEU A 4 27.69 -37.26 27.81
N ASN A 5 27.63 -38.44 28.42
CA ASN A 5 27.19 -39.66 27.74
C ASN A 5 25.67 -39.71 27.54
N ALA A 6 24.90 -39.14 28.48
CA ALA A 6 23.45 -39.00 28.32
C ALA A 6 23.10 -38.06 27.16
N LEU A 7 23.72 -36.88 27.09
CA LEU A 7 23.52 -35.91 25.99
C LEU A 7 23.97 -36.45 24.64
N LYS A 8 25.02 -37.28 24.59
CA LYS A 8 25.52 -37.89 23.35
C LYS A 8 24.59 -38.99 22.81
N ASN A 9 23.82 -39.64 23.69
CA ASN A 9 22.88 -40.71 23.33
C ASN A 9 21.41 -40.25 23.31
N ASP A 10 21.16 -38.96 23.54
CA ASP A 10 19.82 -38.37 23.53
C ASP A 10 19.46 -37.93 22.11
N GLU A 11 19.01 -38.89 21.29
CA GLU A 11 18.54 -38.63 19.93
C GLU A 11 17.17 -37.92 19.91
N ASN A 12 16.35 -38.09 20.96
CA ASN A 12 15.02 -37.48 21.05
C ASN A 12 15.10 -35.95 21.21
N GLY A 13 16.06 -35.43 21.99
CA GLY A 13 16.24 -33.99 22.15
C GLY A 13 16.76 -33.27 20.88
N PHE A 14 17.55 -33.96 20.06
CA PHE A 14 18.11 -33.40 18.82
C PHE A 14 17.06 -33.29 17.70
N VAL A 15 16.17 -34.28 17.56
CA VAL A 15 15.11 -34.27 16.55
C VAL A 15 14.06 -33.19 16.85
N VAL A 16 13.63 -33.08 18.11
CA VAL A 16 12.62 -32.09 18.53
C VAL A 16 13.13 -30.64 18.41
N SER A 17 14.43 -30.41 18.63
CA SER A 17 15.01 -29.06 18.49
C SER A 17 15.14 -28.63 17.02
N ALA A 18 15.46 -29.54 16.10
CA ALA A 18 15.51 -29.23 14.67
C ALA A 18 14.11 -28.89 14.10
N GLU A 19 13.08 -29.63 14.50
CA GLU A 19 11.69 -29.37 14.08
C GLU A 19 11.18 -28.01 14.59
N LEU A 20 11.48 -27.65 15.83
CA LEU A 20 11.10 -26.34 16.39
C LEU A 20 11.79 -25.17 15.67
N VAL A 21 13.04 -25.34 15.26
CA VAL A 21 13.75 -24.34 14.45
C VAL A 21 13.11 -24.21 13.06
N LEU A 22 12.73 -25.33 12.43
CA LEU A 22 12.01 -25.30 11.15
C LEU A 22 10.68 -24.56 11.27
N VAL A 23 9.85 -24.88 12.27
CA VAL A 23 8.56 -24.19 12.50
C VAL A 23 8.78 -22.71 12.83
N GLY A 24 9.77 -22.41 13.67
CA GLY A 24 10.12 -21.03 14.03
C GLY A 24 10.51 -20.18 12.82
N THR A 25 11.34 -20.72 11.92
CA THR A 25 11.73 -20.01 10.69
C THR A 25 10.56 -19.78 9.75
N ILE A 26 9.67 -20.76 9.54
CA ILE A 26 8.46 -20.58 8.74
C ILE A 26 7.55 -19.51 9.35
N CYS A 27 7.39 -19.50 10.68
CA CYS A 27 6.58 -18.51 11.37
C CYS A 27 7.14 -17.09 11.21
N VAL A 28 8.46 -16.91 11.38
CA VAL A 28 9.13 -15.63 11.17
C VAL A 28 9.00 -15.15 9.73
N LEU A 29 9.21 -16.02 8.74
CA LEU A 29 9.02 -15.68 7.33
C LEU A 29 7.57 -15.27 7.02
N GLY A 30 6.60 -16.00 7.55
CA GLY A 30 5.18 -15.67 7.42
C GLY A 30 4.82 -14.32 8.02
N MET A 31 5.38 -13.99 9.20
CA MET A 31 5.18 -12.68 9.82
C MET A 31 5.82 -11.56 9.01
N ILE A 32 7.05 -11.74 8.50
CA ILE A 32 7.74 -10.71 7.69
C ILE A 32 6.92 -10.38 6.44
N VAL A 33 6.51 -11.41 5.68
CA VAL A 33 5.69 -11.20 4.48
C VAL A 33 4.34 -10.60 4.86
N GLY A 34 3.67 -11.12 5.88
CA GLY A 34 2.37 -10.61 6.33
C GLY A 34 2.39 -9.14 6.77
N LEU A 35 3.42 -8.72 7.50
CA LEU A 35 3.61 -7.32 7.91
C LEU A 35 3.96 -6.41 6.72
N SER A 36 4.75 -6.91 5.76
CA SER A 36 5.09 -6.17 4.55
C SER A 36 3.85 -5.88 3.69
N GLU A 37 3.05 -6.91 3.43
CA GLU A 37 1.81 -6.77 2.66
C GLU A 37 0.79 -5.90 3.39
N LEU A 38 0.67 -6.04 4.73
CA LEU A 38 -0.20 -5.17 5.53
C LEU A 38 0.21 -3.70 5.41
N SER A 39 1.51 -3.41 5.53
CA SER A 39 2.00 -2.02 5.42
C SER A 39 1.76 -1.45 4.03
N PHE A 40 2.01 -2.24 2.98
CA PHE A 40 1.78 -1.80 1.61
C PHE A 40 0.31 -1.48 1.39
N ASN A 41 -0.58 -2.41 1.77
CA ASN A 41 -2.01 -2.28 1.55
C ASN A 41 -2.62 -1.11 2.34
N VAL A 42 -2.19 -0.90 3.59
CA VAL A 42 -2.62 0.27 4.38
C VAL A 42 -2.20 1.58 3.72
N ASN A 43 -0.98 1.66 3.19
CA ASN A 43 -0.53 2.88 2.54
C ASN A 43 -1.28 3.13 1.22
N GLN A 44 -1.57 2.08 0.44
CA GLN A 44 -2.39 2.20 -0.77
C GLN A 44 -3.81 2.71 -0.47
N GLU A 45 -4.46 2.21 0.59
CA GLU A 45 -5.80 2.70 0.96
C GLU A 45 -5.76 4.16 1.46
N LEU A 46 -4.69 4.56 2.14
CA LEU A 46 -4.51 5.95 2.57
C LEU A 46 -4.24 6.89 1.38
N GLU A 47 -3.52 6.42 0.37
CA GLU A 47 -3.33 7.12 -0.90
C GLU A 47 -4.67 7.34 -1.60
N ASP A 48 -5.49 6.28 -1.73
CA ASP A 48 -6.82 6.36 -2.34
C ASP A 48 -7.74 7.33 -1.58
N VAL A 49 -7.69 7.36 -0.25
CA VAL A 49 -8.40 8.35 0.57
C VAL A 49 -7.89 9.77 0.32
N GLY A 50 -6.57 9.94 0.20
CA GLY A 50 -5.93 11.22 -0.11
C GLY A 50 -6.38 11.76 -1.47
N SER A 51 -6.31 10.93 -2.50
CA SER A 51 -6.78 11.25 -3.86
C SER A 51 -8.28 11.57 -3.87
N ALA A 52 -9.11 10.78 -3.17
CA ALA A 52 -10.55 11.06 -3.07
C ALA A 52 -10.84 12.43 -2.43
N ILE A 53 -10.06 12.83 -1.43
CA ILE A 53 -10.18 14.17 -0.81
C ILE A 53 -9.68 15.26 -1.76
N GLY A 54 -8.56 15.04 -2.48
CA GLY A 54 -8.06 15.97 -3.50
C GLY A 54 -9.09 16.24 -4.61
N ASN A 55 -9.73 15.18 -5.10
CA ASN A 55 -10.79 15.24 -6.11
C ASN A 55 -12.03 16.06 -5.67
N ILE A 56 -12.28 16.22 -4.35
CA ILE A 56 -13.38 17.09 -3.86
C ILE A 56 -13.05 18.58 -4.09
N ASN A 57 -11.77 18.94 -4.18
CA ASN A 57 -11.32 20.33 -4.31
C ASN A 57 -11.14 20.80 -5.77
N GLN A 58 -11.33 19.93 -6.77
CA GLN A 58 -11.24 20.34 -8.17
C GLN A 58 -12.45 21.17 -8.61
N THR A 59 -12.15 22.26 -9.29
CA THR A 59 -13.08 23.37 -9.54
C THR A 59 -14.24 22.92 -10.43
N TYR A 60 -15.39 22.62 -9.81
CA TYR A 60 -16.66 22.53 -10.52
C TYR A 60 -17.00 23.90 -11.12
N TYR A 61 -16.99 24.00 -12.45
CA TYR A 61 -17.49 25.19 -13.13
C TYR A 61 -18.78 24.85 -13.88
N TYR A 62 -19.75 25.76 -13.76
CA TYR A 62 -21.00 25.70 -14.51
C TYR A 62 -20.89 26.69 -15.67
N THR A 63 -20.99 26.20 -16.90
CA THR A 63 -21.20 27.11 -18.04
C THR A 63 -22.69 27.38 -18.16
N LEU A 64 -23.10 28.63 -17.96
CA LEU A 64 -24.49 29.06 -18.10
C LEU A 64 -24.69 29.60 -19.52
N ALA A 65 -25.40 28.81 -20.35
CA ALA A 65 -25.82 29.11 -21.72
C ALA A 65 -24.70 29.53 -22.71
N SER A 66 -24.40 28.66 -23.66
CA SER A 66 -23.59 28.99 -24.84
C SER A 66 -24.48 29.62 -25.93
N GLY A 67 -23.92 30.51 -26.77
CA GLY A 67 -24.62 31.43 -27.67
C GLY A 67 -25.50 30.81 -28.77
N LYS A 68 -25.78 29.51 -28.74
CA LYS A 68 -26.67 28.80 -29.67
C LYS A 68 -28.03 28.55 -29.01
N LYS A 69 -29.12 28.85 -29.72
CA LYS A 69 -30.48 28.59 -29.22
C LYS A 69 -30.70 27.07 -29.08
N GLY A 70 -30.94 26.60 -27.85
CA GLY A 70 -31.23 25.20 -27.55
C GLY A 70 -30.06 24.38 -26.98
N GLU A 71 -28.92 25.01 -26.69
CA GLU A 71 -27.78 24.33 -26.08
C GLU A 71 -28.00 24.11 -24.58
N VAL A 72 -28.07 22.84 -24.17
CA VAL A 72 -28.04 22.46 -22.75
C VAL A 72 -26.57 22.37 -22.35
N VAL A 73 -26.15 23.21 -21.41
CA VAL A 73 -24.79 23.22 -20.89
C VAL A 73 -24.81 22.76 -19.44
N GLY A 74 -23.94 21.83 -19.09
CA GLY A 74 -23.87 21.19 -17.77
C GLY A 74 -22.67 21.66 -16.95
N SER A 75 -22.40 20.92 -15.88
CA SER A 75 -21.16 20.99 -15.13
C SER A 75 -20.08 20.13 -15.78
N THR A 76 -18.85 20.61 -15.78
CA THR A 76 -17.66 19.83 -16.15
C THR A 76 -16.68 19.88 -14.99
N ASN A 77 -16.03 18.74 -14.70
CA ASN A 77 -14.87 18.68 -13.83
C ASN A 77 -13.64 18.87 -14.70
N LEU A 78 -12.89 19.95 -14.46
CA LEU A 78 -11.55 20.13 -15.02
C LEU A 78 -10.57 19.92 -13.88
N ASP A 79 -9.86 18.81 -13.97
CA ASP A 79 -8.71 18.49 -13.15
C ASP A 79 -7.43 18.76 -13.95
N PHE A 80 -6.47 19.44 -13.33
CA PHE A 80 -5.12 19.55 -13.86
C PHE A 80 -4.22 18.65 -13.04
N GLN A 81 -3.93 17.48 -13.61
CA GLN A 81 -3.11 16.44 -13.01
C GLN A 81 -1.79 17.02 -12.47
N ASP A 82 -1.61 16.95 -11.16
CA ASP A 82 -0.42 17.38 -10.43
C ASP A 82 0.49 16.19 -10.06
N GLU A 83 1.47 16.45 -9.22
CA GLU A 83 2.42 15.45 -8.74
C GLU A 83 1.76 14.56 -7.67
N CYS A 84 1.72 13.24 -7.91
CA CYS A 84 1.01 12.23 -7.11
C CYS A 84 -0.53 12.15 -7.26
N ASP A 85 -1.07 12.64 -8.38
CA ASP A 85 -2.50 12.46 -8.70
C ASP A 85 -2.85 11.09 -9.32
N ASN A 86 -1.85 10.29 -9.72
CA ASN A 86 -2.10 8.95 -10.29
C ASN A 86 -2.32 7.91 -9.19
N SER A 87 -3.15 6.89 -9.49
CA SER A 87 -3.28 5.73 -8.62
C SER A 87 -1.98 4.93 -8.54
N CYS A 88 -1.67 4.45 -7.33
CA CYS A 88 -0.48 3.69 -6.97
C CYS A 88 0.83 4.51 -7.04
N ASP A 89 0.77 5.81 -6.76
CA ASP A 89 1.89 6.75 -6.79
C ASP A 89 2.15 7.38 -5.41
N ILE A 90 2.38 6.53 -4.38
CA ILE A 90 2.71 6.99 -3.00
C ILE A 90 3.99 7.82 -2.96
N ASN A 91 4.97 7.47 -3.79
CA ASN A 91 6.28 8.08 -3.76
C ASN A 91 6.31 9.15 -4.84
N CYS A 92 6.02 10.40 -4.45
CA CYS A 92 6.11 11.61 -5.28
C CYS A 92 7.55 11.93 -5.70
N ASP A 93 8.22 10.99 -6.33
CA ASP A 93 9.60 11.07 -6.81
C ASP A 93 9.70 11.76 -8.19
N SER A 94 8.57 12.25 -8.69
CA SER A 94 8.52 13.19 -9.80
C SER A 94 9.11 14.54 -9.35
N PRO A 95 9.68 15.34 -10.27
CA PRO A 95 10.08 16.70 -9.97
C PRO A 95 8.88 17.66 -10.03
N ALA A 96 8.58 18.34 -8.92
CA ALA A 96 7.47 19.29 -8.77
C ALA A 96 7.15 20.07 -10.05
N GLN A 97 6.05 19.70 -10.70
CA GLN A 97 5.52 20.39 -11.87
C GLN A 97 4.33 21.25 -11.43
N GLY A 98 4.35 22.53 -11.76
CA GLY A 98 3.20 23.40 -11.51
C GLY A 98 2.04 23.05 -12.44
N GLU A 99 0.82 23.15 -11.92
CA GLU A 99 -0.44 23.04 -12.67
C GLU A 99 -0.40 23.94 -13.92
N LYS A 100 -0.75 23.40 -15.09
CA LYS A 100 -0.76 24.13 -16.37
C LYS A 100 -2.16 24.52 -16.81
#